data_AF-A0A1E3KCH2-F1
#
_entry.id   AF-A0A1E3KCH2-F1
#
_cell.length_a   1.000
_cell.length_b   1.000
_cell.length_c   1.000
_cell.angle_alpha   90.00
_cell.angle_beta   90.00
_cell.angle_gamma   90.00
#
_symmetry.space_group_name_H-M   'P 1'
#
loop_
_entity.id
_entity.type
_entity.pdbx_description
1 polymer ?
#
loop_
_entity_poly.entity_id
_entity_poly.type
_entity_poly.pdbx_seq_one_letter_code
_entity_poly.pdbx_strand_id
1 'polypeptide(L)'
;MATWHGQHRGTTEREGFAATGLLNQATQAANNLATQATNLVNQAANSDTTANVTSQAKTLGSQAVGAAGTLAGQAHAQAHALAPGIVPAPAEGVDLSHGLKPDSEADKEKLAKALEKKADASELKDKGILKGNPGDSLAGKKDELQKAMQKDVLDNEIAQRPHPEELVSKGILSRKWLYNATVVSDEQNVADEAPRTN
;
A
#
# COMPACT_ATOMS: atom_id res chain seq x y z
N MET A 1 23.25 61.72 22.27
CA MET A 1 22.72 61.53 20.91
C MET A 1 23.30 60.24 20.38
N ALA A 2 22.51 59.16 20.35
CA ALA A 2 22.95 57.83 19.92
C ALA A 2 22.59 57.61 18.45
N THR A 3 23.59 57.44 17.62
CA THR A 3 23.47 57.21 16.18
C THR A 3 23.22 55.72 15.94
N TRP A 4 22.02 55.38 15.46
CA TRP A 4 21.71 54.05 14.93
C TRP A 4 22.28 53.92 13.51
N HIS A 5 23.12 52.90 13.28
CA HIS A 5 23.40 52.38 11.94
C HIS A 5 23.01 50.90 11.93
N GLY A 6 21.95 50.59 11.17
CA GLY A 6 21.38 49.25 11.05
C GLY A 6 22.21 48.35 10.14
N GLN A 7 22.50 47.15 10.62
CA GLN A 7 23.16 46.08 9.88
C GLN A 7 22.15 44.94 9.66
N HIS A 8 21.53 44.95 8.48
CA HIS A 8 20.69 43.84 7.99
C HIS A 8 21.12 43.47 6.57
N ARG A 9 22.19 42.66 6.45
CA ARG A 9 22.49 41.86 5.25
C ARG A 9 23.21 40.60 5.72
N GLY A 10 22.55 39.45 5.68
CA GLY A 10 23.18 38.20 6.11
C GLY A 10 22.41 36.90 5.86
N THR A 11 21.15 36.93 5.39
CA THR A 11 20.36 35.69 5.26
C THR A 11 20.17 35.20 3.82
N THR A 12 20.40 36.01 2.79
CA THR A 12 20.11 35.62 1.39
C THR A 12 21.28 34.98 0.64
N GLU A 13 22.51 35.06 1.14
CA GLU A 13 23.69 34.55 0.40
C GLU A 13 24.01 33.07 0.69
N ARG A 14 23.61 32.54 1.85
CA ARG A 14 23.83 31.12 2.19
C ARG A 14 22.85 30.18 1.49
N GLU A 15 21.66 30.65 1.14
CA GLU A 15 20.63 29.81 0.49
C GLU A 15 20.87 29.59 -1.00
N GLY A 16 21.41 30.61 -1.70
CA GLY A 16 21.77 30.49 -3.12
C GLY A 16 22.94 29.52 -3.36
N PHE A 17 23.98 29.58 -2.54
CA PHE A 17 25.21 28.80 -2.74
C PHE A 17 25.00 27.28 -2.65
N ALA A 18 24.11 26.83 -1.75
CA ALA A 18 23.83 25.41 -1.56
C ALA A 18 22.95 24.81 -2.68
N ALA A 19 21.93 25.55 -3.15
CA ALA A 19 21.08 25.14 -4.27
C ALA A 19 21.87 25.07 -5.59
N THR A 20 22.79 26.03 -5.81
CA THR A 20 23.70 26.00 -6.96
C THR A 20 24.64 24.77 -6.91
N GLY A 21 25.03 24.32 -5.71
CA GLY A 21 25.85 23.13 -5.52
C GLY A 21 25.19 21.82 -6.00
N LEU A 22 23.94 21.56 -5.59
CA LEU A 22 23.21 20.35 -6.02
C LEU A 22 22.91 20.35 -7.52
N LEU A 23 22.55 21.49 -8.10
CA LEU A 23 22.34 21.62 -9.54
C LEU A 23 23.62 21.33 -10.33
N ASN A 24 24.77 21.75 -9.83
CA ASN A 24 26.06 21.44 -10.44
C ASN A 24 26.39 19.94 -10.34
N GLN A 25 26.12 19.30 -9.20
CA GLN A 25 26.29 17.85 -9.03
C GLN A 25 25.38 17.05 -9.97
N ALA A 26 24.11 17.46 -10.10
CA ALA A 26 23.15 16.88 -11.04
C ALA A 26 23.65 16.97 -12.49
N THR A 27 24.12 18.16 -12.87
CA THR A 27 24.64 18.43 -14.21
C THR A 27 25.86 17.58 -14.52
N GLN A 28 26.77 17.43 -13.55
CA GLN A 28 27.96 16.59 -13.70
C GLN A 28 27.60 15.10 -13.82
N ALA A 29 26.68 14.61 -12.98
CA ALA A 29 26.20 13.23 -13.04
C ALA A 29 25.53 12.91 -14.39
N ALA A 30 24.69 13.82 -14.89
CA ALA A 30 24.04 13.71 -16.19
C ALA A 30 25.05 13.70 -17.34
N ASN A 31 26.05 14.60 -17.32
CA ASN A 31 27.09 14.65 -18.34
C ASN A 31 27.95 13.38 -18.37
N ASN A 32 28.28 12.84 -17.19
CA ASN A 32 29.04 11.60 -17.08
C ASN A 32 28.25 10.39 -17.61
N LEU A 33 26.95 10.31 -17.31
CA LEU A 33 26.08 9.25 -17.82
C LEU A 33 25.85 9.38 -19.34
N ALA A 34 25.62 10.60 -19.83
CA ALA A 34 25.45 10.86 -21.27
C ALA A 34 26.71 10.49 -22.07
N THR A 35 27.90 10.77 -21.52
CA THR A 35 29.17 10.36 -22.11
C THR A 35 29.28 8.83 -22.18
N GLN A 36 28.93 8.13 -21.10
CA GLN A 36 28.94 6.66 -21.06
C GLN A 36 27.92 6.04 -22.03
N ALA A 37 26.72 6.62 -22.15
CA ALA A 37 25.71 6.18 -23.10
C ALA A 37 26.17 6.39 -24.56
N THR A 38 26.80 7.54 -24.86
CA THR A 38 27.36 7.82 -26.19
C THR A 38 28.45 6.81 -26.55
N ASN A 39 29.31 6.47 -25.60
CA ASN A 39 30.34 5.43 -25.79
C ASN A 39 29.73 4.05 -26.04
N LEU A 40 28.65 3.69 -25.34
CA LEU A 40 27.92 2.44 -25.57
C LEU A 40 27.29 2.39 -26.97
N VAL A 41 26.67 3.48 -27.43
CA VAL A 41 26.08 3.57 -28.78
C VAL A 41 27.15 3.41 -29.85
N ASN A 42 28.32 4.05 -29.68
CA ASN A 42 29.45 3.90 -30.60
C ASN A 42 30.04 2.47 -30.59
N GLN A 43 29.97 1.75 -29.47
CA GLN A 43 30.36 0.34 -29.39
C GLN A 43 29.33 -0.59 -30.05
N ALA A 44 28.03 -0.31 -29.88
CA ALA A 44 26.94 -1.07 -30.50
C ALA A 44 26.92 -0.92 -32.03
N ALA A 45 27.26 0.26 -32.55
CA ALA A 45 27.38 0.51 -33.99
C ALA A 45 28.55 -0.27 -34.64
N ASN A 46 29.54 -0.70 -33.84
CA ASN A 46 30.77 -1.35 -34.30
C ASN A 46 30.89 -2.83 -33.86
N SER A 47 29.89 -3.43 -33.22
CA SER A 47 29.96 -4.79 -32.68
C SER A 47 28.67 -5.60 -32.86
N ASP A 48 28.76 -6.77 -33.49
CA ASP A 48 27.63 -7.68 -33.75
C ASP A 48 27.16 -8.48 -32.50
N THR A 49 27.73 -8.24 -31.32
CA THR A 49 27.40 -9.01 -30.11
C THR A 49 26.35 -8.28 -29.24
N THR A 50 25.08 -8.37 -29.62
CA THR A 50 23.91 -7.74 -28.95
C THR A 50 23.84 -7.99 -27.43
N ALA A 51 24.36 -9.12 -26.94
CA ALA A 51 24.34 -9.49 -25.52
C ALA A 51 25.22 -8.58 -24.63
N ASN A 52 26.37 -8.13 -25.14
CA ASN A 52 27.27 -7.26 -24.38
C ASN A 52 26.68 -5.85 -24.26
N VAL A 53 26.18 -5.31 -25.37
CA VAL A 53 25.51 -4.00 -25.42
C VAL A 53 24.29 -3.97 -24.50
N THR A 54 23.47 -5.02 -24.50
CA THR A 54 22.27 -5.11 -23.64
C THR A 54 22.64 -5.15 -22.16
N SER A 55 23.68 -5.90 -21.78
CA SER A 55 24.17 -5.96 -20.40
C SER A 55 24.72 -4.60 -19.94
N GLN A 56 25.52 -3.94 -20.77
CA GLN A 56 26.04 -2.60 -20.48
C GLN A 56 24.93 -1.54 -20.40
N ALA A 57 23.94 -1.60 -21.29
CA ALA A 57 22.76 -0.73 -21.25
C ALA A 57 21.98 -0.89 -19.95
N LYS A 58 21.79 -2.13 -19.48
CA LYS A 58 21.12 -2.42 -18.21
C LYS A 58 21.91 -1.85 -17.03
N THR A 59 23.23 -2.00 -17.03
CA THR A 59 24.11 -1.42 -15.99
C THR A 59 24.04 0.10 -15.98
N LEU A 60 24.10 0.76 -17.14
CA LEU A 60 23.96 2.21 -17.25
C LEU A 60 22.57 2.68 -16.78
N GLY A 61 21.51 1.94 -17.14
CA GLY A 61 20.16 2.21 -16.66
C GLY A 61 20.06 2.14 -15.14
N SER A 62 20.64 1.11 -14.51
CA SER A 62 20.68 1.01 -13.04
C SER A 62 21.51 2.13 -12.40
N GLN A 63 22.65 2.50 -12.99
CA GLN A 63 23.47 3.62 -12.51
C GLN A 63 22.74 4.96 -12.61
N ALA A 64 21.97 5.17 -13.68
CA ALA A 64 21.15 6.37 -13.88
C ALA A 64 20.08 6.50 -12.81
N VAL A 65 19.34 5.41 -12.55
CA VAL A 65 18.29 5.36 -11.53
C VAL A 65 18.88 5.59 -10.14
N GLY A 66 20.02 4.96 -9.83
CA GLY A 66 20.72 5.17 -8.56
C GLY A 66 21.19 6.61 -8.35
N ALA A 67 21.83 7.22 -9.36
CA ALA A 67 22.29 8.60 -9.29
C ALA A 67 21.12 9.61 -9.16
N ALA A 68 20.00 9.35 -9.84
CA ALA A 68 18.80 10.16 -9.69
C ALA A 68 18.18 10.03 -8.30
N GLY A 69 18.13 8.80 -7.75
CA GLY A 69 17.62 8.54 -6.41
C GLY A 69 18.43 9.21 -5.31
N THR A 70 19.76 9.14 -5.37
CA THR A 70 20.64 9.79 -4.38
C THR A 70 20.52 11.32 -4.42
N LEU A 71 20.50 11.91 -5.62
CA LEU A 71 20.31 13.35 -5.79
C LEU A 71 18.93 13.80 -5.30
N ALA A 72 17.87 13.04 -5.61
CA ALA A 72 16.53 13.32 -5.11
C ALA A 72 16.48 13.28 -3.58
N GLY A 73 17.16 12.30 -2.96
CA GLY A 73 17.31 12.22 -1.50
C GLY A 73 18.04 13.42 -0.89
N GLN A 74 19.15 13.86 -1.51
CA GLN A 74 19.90 15.05 -1.09
C GLN A 74 19.08 16.34 -1.22
N ALA A 75 18.37 16.51 -2.34
CA ALA A 75 17.50 17.66 -2.56
C ALA A 75 16.35 17.69 -1.55
N HIS A 76 15.75 16.53 -1.26
CA HIS A 76 14.71 16.41 -0.25
C HIS A 76 15.22 16.74 1.17
N ALA A 77 16.38 16.23 1.56
CA ALA A 77 17.00 16.55 2.85
C ALA A 77 17.32 18.05 2.99
N GLN A 78 17.80 18.69 1.91
CA GLN A 78 18.03 20.13 1.91
C GLN A 78 16.72 20.92 2.01
N ALA A 79 15.68 20.50 1.28
CA ALA A 79 14.37 21.13 1.35
C ALA A 79 13.76 21.03 2.76
N HIS A 80 13.93 19.89 3.43
CA HIS A 80 13.55 19.70 4.83
C HIS A 80 14.32 20.62 5.78
N ALA A 81 15.64 20.78 5.60
CA ALA A 81 16.45 21.69 6.42
C ALA A 81 16.00 23.15 6.30
N LEU A 82 15.50 23.55 5.12
CA LEU A 82 14.98 24.90 4.87
C LEU A 82 13.56 25.10 5.43
N ALA A 83 12.70 24.09 5.37
CA ALA A 83 11.31 24.18 5.82
C ALA A 83 10.81 22.89 6.51
N PRO A 84 11.20 22.64 7.77
CA PRO A 84 10.88 21.40 8.50
C PRO A 84 9.39 21.13 8.75
N GLY A 85 8.53 22.16 8.63
CA GLY A 85 7.09 22.05 8.84
C GLY A 85 6.26 21.84 7.57
N ILE A 86 6.86 22.00 6.38
CA ILE A 86 6.19 21.86 5.08
C ILE A 86 6.65 20.57 4.40
N VAL A 87 7.95 20.28 4.46
CA VAL A 87 8.55 19.06 3.93
C VAL A 87 8.62 18.04 5.07
N PRO A 88 8.19 16.78 4.88
CA PRO A 88 8.36 15.75 5.91
C PRO A 88 9.85 15.44 6.13
N ALA A 89 10.19 14.98 7.33
CA ALA A 89 11.55 14.54 7.64
C ALA A 89 12.01 13.47 6.63
N PRO A 90 13.25 13.54 6.13
CA PRO A 90 13.78 12.50 5.27
C PRO A 90 13.67 11.18 6.02
N ALA A 91 12.92 10.23 5.47
CA ALA A 91 12.72 8.94 6.11
C ALA A 91 14.08 8.24 6.26
N GLU A 92 14.62 8.22 7.47
CA GLU A 92 15.88 7.54 7.76
C GLU A 92 15.76 6.03 7.45
N GLY A 93 16.43 5.63 6.37
CA GLY A 93 16.60 4.23 5.97
C GLY A 93 15.46 3.64 5.13
N VAL A 94 14.92 4.39 4.17
CA VAL A 94 14.42 3.73 2.96
C VAL A 94 15.64 3.19 2.19
N ASP A 95 15.81 1.87 2.22
CA ASP A 95 16.83 1.21 1.41
C ASP A 95 16.53 1.45 -0.07
N LEU A 96 17.44 2.18 -0.74
CA LEU A 96 17.38 2.44 -2.18
C LEU A 96 18.10 1.34 -2.97
N SER A 97 18.66 0.34 -2.30
CA SER A 97 19.26 -0.80 -2.95
C SER A 97 18.17 -1.61 -3.66
N HIS A 98 18.46 -2.05 -4.89
CA HIS A 98 17.55 -2.88 -5.67
C HIS A 98 17.54 -4.36 -5.22
N GLY A 99 18.15 -4.67 -4.07
CA GLY A 99 18.26 -6.01 -3.51
C GLY A 99 17.20 -6.27 -2.45
N LEU A 100 16.48 -7.39 -2.56
CA LEU A 100 15.58 -7.87 -1.50
C LEU A 100 16.33 -8.44 -0.28
N LYS A 101 17.66 -8.28 -0.22
CA LYS A 101 18.51 -8.82 0.84
C LYS A 101 18.88 -7.67 1.77
N PRO A 102 18.78 -7.85 3.10
CA PRO A 102 19.28 -6.86 4.06
C PRO A 102 20.80 -6.88 4.04
N ASP A 103 21.39 -6.21 3.04
CA ASP A 103 22.83 -6.17 2.84
C ASP A 103 23.48 -5.15 3.79
N SER A 104 22.72 -4.16 4.27
CA SER A 104 23.16 -3.17 5.27
C SER A 104 22.87 -3.61 6.71
N GLU A 105 23.71 -3.20 7.67
CA GLU A 105 23.49 -3.45 9.10
C GLU A 105 22.21 -2.78 9.62
N ALA A 106 21.85 -1.62 9.08
CA ALA A 106 20.61 -0.93 9.44
C ALA A 106 19.37 -1.72 9.02
N ASP A 107 19.39 -2.38 7.86
CA ASP A 107 18.27 -3.21 7.39
C ASP A 107 18.16 -4.51 8.19
N LYS A 108 19.30 -5.10 8.59
CA LYS A 108 19.33 -6.25 9.50
C LYS A 108 18.74 -5.91 10.86
N GLU A 109 19.06 -4.74 11.40
CA GLU A 109 18.50 -4.27 12.68
C GLU A 109 16.98 -4.05 12.57
N LYS A 110 16.51 -3.42 11.48
CA LYS A 110 15.08 -3.26 11.20
C LYS A 110 14.36 -4.61 11.08
N LEU A 111 14.95 -5.55 10.36
CA LEU A 111 14.41 -6.90 10.22
C LEU A 111 14.37 -7.63 11.56
N ALA A 112 15.43 -7.56 12.37
CA ALA A 112 15.48 -8.17 13.69
C ALA A 112 14.38 -7.61 14.60
N LYS A 113 14.20 -6.29 14.62
CA LYS A 113 13.14 -5.60 15.37
C LYS A 113 11.73 -5.98 14.88
N ALA A 114 11.55 -6.21 13.58
CA ALA A 114 10.29 -6.68 13.02
C ALA A 114 9.99 -8.14 13.40
N LEU A 115 11.02 -9.01 13.39
CA LEU A 115 10.91 -10.42 13.78
C LEU A 115 10.67 -10.62 15.27
N GLU A 116 11.13 -9.69 16.11
CA GLU A 116 10.84 -9.67 17.55
C GLU A 116 9.33 -9.49 17.81
N LYS A 117 8.66 -8.67 17.00
CA LYS A 117 7.23 -8.36 17.12
C LYS A 117 6.31 -9.27 16.30
N LYS A 118 6.83 -10.36 15.73
CA LYS A 118 6.01 -11.25 14.90
C LYS A 118 4.93 -11.93 15.75
N ALA A 119 3.72 -11.99 15.24
CA ALA A 119 2.62 -12.74 15.85
C ALA A 119 2.83 -14.24 15.65
N ASP A 120 2.37 -15.04 16.61
CA ASP A 120 2.42 -16.50 16.51
C ASP A 120 1.38 -17.04 15.53
N ALA A 121 1.62 -18.25 14.99
CA ALA A 121 0.72 -18.87 14.01
C ALA A 121 -0.70 -19.08 14.57
N SER A 122 -0.83 -19.33 15.88
CA SER A 122 -2.15 -19.43 16.54
C SER A 122 -2.88 -18.10 16.53
N GLU A 123 -2.20 -17.02 16.93
CA GLU A 123 -2.81 -15.68 16.94
C GLU A 123 -3.27 -15.25 15.55
N LEU A 124 -2.52 -15.62 14.50
CA LEU A 124 -2.91 -15.35 13.12
C LEU A 124 -4.14 -16.17 12.66
N LYS A 125 -4.32 -17.39 13.18
CA LYS A 125 -5.52 -18.20 12.94
C LYS A 125 -6.73 -17.60 13.65
N ASP A 126 -6.56 -17.19 14.90
CA ASP A 126 -7.62 -16.59 15.71
C ASP A 126 -8.09 -15.25 15.11
N LYS A 127 -7.16 -14.48 14.55
CA LYS A 127 -7.47 -13.26 13.78
C LYS A 127 -8.05 -13.53 12.38
N GLY A 128 -8.21 -14.79 11.98
CA GLY A 128 -8.75 -15.19 10.68
C GLY A 128 -7.82 -14.89 9.49
N ILE A 129 -6.56 -14.52 9.74
CA ILE A 129 -5.55 -14.21 8.71
C ILE A 129 -5.01 -15.51 8.12
N LEU A 130 -4.63 -16.46 8.97
CA LEU A 130 -4.08 -17.75 8.54
C LEU A 130 -5.19 -18.82 8.48
N LYS A 131 -5.44 -19.37 7.29
CA LYS A 131 -6.52 -20.35 7.05
C LYS A 131 -6.16 -21.80 7.43
N GLY A 132 -4.89 -22.10 7.70
CA GLY A 132 -4.42 -23.46 7.95
C GLY A 132 -3.07 -23.49 8.66
N ASN A 133 -2.35 -24.60 8.59
CA ASN A 133 -0.99 -24.65 9.13
C ASN A 133 -0.01 -23.89 8.21
N PRO A 134 1.03 -23.25 8.76
CA PRO A 134 2.07 -22.62 7.94
C PRO A 134 2.67 -23.63 6.95
N GLY A 135 2.77 -23.24 5.68
CA GLY A 135 3.30 -24.10 4.62
C GLY A 135 2.28 -24.98 3.89
N ASP A 136 1.01 -25.04 4.34
CA ASP A 136 -0.04 -25.72 3.57
C ASP A 136 -0.52 -24.82 2.42
N SER A 137 0.00 -25.06 1.22
CA SER A 137 -0.35 -24.32 0.00
C SER A 137 -1.81 -24.49 -0.44
N LEU A 138 -2.51 -25.52 0.07
CA LEU A 138 -3.91 -25.79 -0.25
C LEU A 138 -4.88 -25.27 0.81
N ALA A 139 -4.39 -24.67 1.91
CA ALA A 139 -5.24 -24.21 3.01
C ALA A 139 -6.37 -23.28 2.55
N GLY A 140 -6.08 -22.34 1.64
CA GLY A 140 -7.09 -21.44 1.08
C GLY A 140 -8.17 -22.19 0.30
N LYS A 141 -7.78 -23.11 -0.58
CA LYS A 141 -8.72 -23.91 -1.39
C LYS A 141 -9.59 -24.83 -0.54
N LYS A 142 -9.04 -25.40 0.54
CA LYS A 142 -9.79 -26.22 1.49
C LYS A 142 -10.84 -25.40 2.23
N ASP A 143 -10.49 -24.20 2.70
CA ASP A 143 -11.42 -23.26 3.36
C ASP A 143 -12.54 -22.83 2.40
N GLU A 144 -12.21 -22.52 1.15
CA GLU A 144 -13.19 -22.20 0.11
C GLU A 144 -14.17 -23.36 -0.16
N LEU A 145 -13.66 -24.58 -0.30
CA LEU A 145 -14.50 -25.76 -0.48
C LEU A 145 -15.41 -26.00 0.72
N GLN A 146 -14.86 -25.91 1.94
CA GLN A 146 -15.63 -26.09 3.17
C GLN A 146 -16.77 -25.05 3.25
N LYS A 147 -16.50 -23.80 2.90
CA LYS A 147 -17.52 -22.74 2.86
C LYS A 147 -18.59 -23.01 1.81
N ALA A 148 -18.21 -23.46 0.62
CA ALA A 148 -19.17 -23.82 -0.43
C ALA A 148 -20.09 -24.96 0.04
N MET A 149 -19.52 -26.03 0.60
CA MET A 149 -20.30 -27.14 1.16
C MET A 149 -21.23 -26.70 2.28
N GLN A 150 -20.76 -25.85 3.20
CA GLN A 150 -21.60 -25.30 4.27
C GLN A 150 -22.73 -24.42 3.73
N LYS A 151 -22.45 -23.62 2.70
CA LYS A 151 -23.46 -22.82 2.03
C LYS A 151 -24.54 -23.69 1.39
N ASP A 152 -24.16 -24.74 0.68
CA ASP A 152 -25.12 -25.64 0.03
C ASP A 152 -26.02 -26.35 1.06
N VAL A 153 -25.45 -26.77 2.19
CA VAL A 153 -26.21 -27.35 3.31
C VAL A 153 -27.19 -26.33 3.89
N LEU A 154 -26.73 -25.12 4.19
CA LEU A 154 -27.58 -24.06 4.74
C LEU A 154 -28.70 -23.67 3.78
N ASP A 155 -28.42 -23.55 2.49
CA ASP A 155 -29.42 -23.22 1.47
C ASP A 155 -30.52 -24.29 1.42
N ASN A 156 -30.16 -25.57 1.56
CA ASN A 156 -31.13 -26.67 1.64
C ASN A 156 -31.95 -26.64 2.96
N GLU A 157 -31.30 -26.44 4.10
CA GLU A 157 -31.99 -26.37 5.40
C GLU A 157 -32.94 -25.17 5.50
N ILE A 158 -32.55 -24.03 4.93
CA ILE A 158 -33.40 -22.84 4.86
C ILE A 158 -34.59 -23.08 3.93
N ALA A 159 -34.38 -23.74 2.78
CA ALA A 159 -35.46 -24.08 1.86
C ALA A 159 -36.50 -25.02 2.49
N GLN A 160 -36.07 -25.91 3.38
CA GLN A 160 -36.94 -26.85 4.10
C GLN A 160 -37.46 -26.29 5.44
N ARG A 161 -37.32 -24.98 5.69
CA ARG A 161 -37.75 -24.37 6.94
C ARG A 161 -39.25 -24.60 7.19
N PRO A 162 -39.65 -25.21 8.33
CA PRO A 162 -41.06 -25.45 8.67
C PRO A 162 -41.86 -24.16 8.78
N HIS A 163 -43.12 -24.21 8.37
CA HIS A 163 -44.02 -23.06 8.46
C HIS A 163 -44.38 -22.75 9.93
N PRO A 164 -44.57 -21.46 10.31
CA PRO A 164 -44.93 -21.04 11.66
C PRO A 164 -46.06 -21.84 12.35
N GLU A 165 -47.14 -22.23 11.64
CA GLU A 165 -48.21 -22.99 12.28
C GLU A 165 -47.79 -24.42 12.65
N GLU A 166 -46.91 -25.05 11.89
CA GLU A 166 -46.35 -26.36 12.24
C GLU A 166 -45.53 -26.28 13.53
N LEU A 167 -44.81 -25.17 13.74
CA LEU A 167 -44.05 -24.93 14.96
C LEU A 167 -44.96 -24.72 16.17
N VAL A 168 -46.13 -24.10 15.99
CA VAL A 168 -47.15 -23.98 17.05
C VAL A 168 -47.78 -25.34 17.36
N SER A 169 -48.08 -26.14 16.35
CA SER A 169 -48.59 -27.50 16.55
C SER A 169 -47.61 -28.40 17.29
N LYS A 170 -46.30 -28.21 17.07
CA LYS A 170 -45.22 -28.92 17.79
C LYS A 170 -44.95 -28.34 19.19
N GLY A 171 -45.64 -27.28 19.60
CA GLY A 171 -45.45 -26.63 20.90
C GLY A 171 -44.16 -25.83 21.05
N ILE A 172 -43.41 -25.64 19.95
CA ILE A 172 -42.14 -24.90 19.93
C ILE A 172 -42.41 -23.38 19.88
N LEU A 173 -43.40 -22.97 19.08
CA LEU A 173 -43.79 -21.57 18.94
C LEU A 173 -45.10 -21.31 19.71
N SER A 174 -45.21 -20.19 20.42
CA SER A 174 -46.48 -19.79 21.04
C SER A 174 -47.44 -19.19 20.01
N ARG A 175 -48.73 -19.51 20.11
CA ARG A 175 -49.78 -18.98 19.22
C ARG A 175 -49.82 -17.44 19.19
N LYS A 176 -49.38 -16.76 20.26
CA LYS A 176 -49.25 -15.30 20.30
C LYS A 176 -48.37 -14.74 19.16
N TRP A 177 -47.37 -15.50 18.71
CA TRP A 177 -46.46 -15.08 17.64
C TRP A 177 -47.10 -15.09 16.25
N LEU A 178 -48.12 -15.91 16.00
CA LEU A 178 -48.88 -15.92 14.75
C LEU A 178 -49.76 -14.68 14.61
N TYR A 179 -50.42 -14.26 15.69
CA TYR A 179 -51.33 -13.11 15.69
C TYR A 179 -50.64 -11.77 15.43
N ASN A 180 -49.36 -11.63 15.77
CA ASN A 180 -48.64 -10.37 15.60
C ASN A 180 -48.03 -10.21 14.20
N ALA A 181 -47.87 -11.30 13.45
CA ALA A 181 -47.32 -11.29 12.09
C ALA A 181 -48.38 -10.90 11.04
N THR A 182 -49.66 -11.16 11.31
CA THR A 182 -50.76 -10.86 10.38
C THR A 182 -51.21 -9.39 10.43
N VAL A 183 -51.05 -8.71 11.57
CA VAL A 183 -51.55 -7.33 11.76
C VAL A 183 -50.70 -6.28 11.01
N VAL A 184 -49.46 -6.60 10.62
CA VAL A 184 -48.57 -5.67 9.91
C VAL A 184 -48.83 -5.64 8.40
N SER A 185 -49.47 -6.66 7.83
CA SER A 185 -49.69 -6.75 6.38
C SER A 185 -50.92 -5.98 5.88
N ASP A 186 -51.89 -5.71 6.75
CA ASP A 186 -53.17 -5.08 6.36
C ASP A 186 -53.12 -3.54 6.39
N GLU A 187 -52.13 -2.92 7.04
CA GLU A 187 -52.04 -1.44 7.18
C GLU A 187 -51.33 -0.72 6.02
N GLN A 188 -50.71 -1.43 5.06
CA GLN A 188 -49.96 -0.77 3.96
C GLN A 188 -50.66 -0.72 2.60
N ASN A 189 -51.95 -1.12 2.48
CA ASN A 189 -52.64 -1.14 1.18
C ASN A 189 -53.95 -0.32 1.11
N VAL A 190 -54.12 0.70 1.98
CA VAL A 190 -55.34 1.55 2.01
C VAL A 190 -55.03 3.03 1.78
N ALA A 191 -54.05 3.33 0.92
CA ALA A 191 -53.67 4.73 0.65
C ALA A 191 -53.35 5.00 -0.83
N ASP A 192 -54.22 4.61 -1.77
CA ASP A 192 -54.22 5.27 -3.09
C ASP A 192 -55.55 5.19 -3.88
N GLU A 193 -56.71 5.32 -3.22
CA GLU A 193 -57.96 5.55 -3.96
C GLU A 193 -58.73 6.75 -3.40
N ALA A 194 -58.27 7.94 -3.79
CA ALA A 194 -59.05 9.16 -3.64
C ALA A 194 -60.31 9.08 -4.53
N PRO A 195 -61.49 9.49 -4.05
CA PRO A 195 -62.70 9.45 -4.86
C PRO A 195 -62.60 10.47 -5.99
N ARG A 196 -62.58 9.99 -7.24
CA ARG A 196 -62.88 10.85 -8.39
C ARG A 196 -64.36 11.19 -8.35
N THR A 197 -64.68 12.36 -7.81
CA THR A 197 -66.00 12.99 -7.99
C THR A 197 -66.17 13.37 -9.45
N ASN A 198 -67.28 12.93 -10.03
CA ASN A 198 -67.73 13.20 -11.41
C ASN A 198 -67.97 14.69 -11.68
#